data_AF-A0A813TB74-F1
#
_entry.id   AF-A0A813TB74-F1
#
_cell.length_a   1.000
_cell.length_b   1.000
_cell.length_c   1.000
_cell.angle_alpha   90.00
_cell.angle_beta   90.00
_cell.angle_gamma   90.00
#
_symmetry.space_group_name_H-M   'P 1'
#
loop_
_entity.id
_entity.type
_entity.pdbx_description
1 polymer ?
#
loop_
_entity_poly.entity_id
_entity_poly.type
_entity_poly.pdbx_seq_one_letter_code
_entity_poly.pdbx_strand_id
1 'polypeptide(L)'
;MFRISVILFILSLAISNGFIPHPSIRVGGQAGGSITHTEITQIAFVRTLARYLLETKALQKYEVENQEYTIDDLYALTYPDWSKEKLHLQTYPLKSVLDTLLVENAMVDIDQWTKKLPAAHFDSEAFSNASRRMIKMRRIIIDDVKNGTKDLIQARQLLGQLLHTLQDFYSHSNWVELGKKTVNERLGIYEDIGPVASPNQPTCTSHGCVAKKVKCSFLQKVTLNKCPLKYYECKDNIRPEILKKGLLTSGYSVNQHNEDNEPIFKPTNVEKCSHGSVLDTSSHLPAIGGINKDTIISIYSPHFDLHFEAATMAVLATERYFNDLRKDLGDDDFDRLFALHPTENEMNAASKAVARMRKFRFFTSSISSGISMGKRLVNNIRQMAKKRLNKLRWALFPNSNDLTIEDVSFRRRRSLNF
;
A
#
# COMPACT_ATOMS: atom_id res chain seq x y z
N MET A 1 18.24 -23.96 2.75
CA MET A 1 17.13 -23.33 2.00
C MET A 1 17.36 -21.82 1.89
N PHE A 2 18.45 -21.38 1.26
CA PHE A 2 18.89 -19.97 1.21
C PHE A 2 19.33 -19.56 -0.21
N ARG A 3 18.61 -20.03 -1.23
CA ARG A 3 18.92 -19.79 -2.65
C ARG A 3 17.81 -19.08 -3.44
N ILE A 4 16.72 -18.67 -2.79
CA ILE A 4 15.58 -18.02 -3.48
C ILE A 4 15.71 -16.48 -3.49
N SER A 5 16.41 -15.88 -2.53
CA SER A 5 16.48 -14.42 -2.38
C SER A 5 17.35 -13.67 -3.41
N VAL A 6 18.18 -14.37 -4.19
CA VAL A 6 19.11 -13.72 -5.16
C VAL A 6 18.59 -13.81 -6.60
N ILE A 7 17.73 -14.79 -6.92
CA ILE A 7 17.21 -14.97 -8.29
C ILE A 7 16.00 -14.05 -8.56
N LEU A 8 15.27 -13.64 -7.54
CA LEU A 8 14.16 -12.66 -7.66
C LEU A 8 14.60 -11.20 -7.87
N PHE A 9 15.91 -10.90 -7.76
CA PHE A 9 16.40 -9.51 -7.86
C PHE A 9 16.69 -9.05 -9.30
N ILE A 10 16.65 -9.94 -10.30
CA ILE A 10 17.09 -9.63 -11.68
C ILE A 10 16.00 -9.83 -12.75
N LEU A 11 14.81 -10.36 -12.41
CA LEU A 11 13.81 -10.79 -13.41
C LEU A 11 12.36 -10.39 -13.10
N SER A 12 12.07 -9.10 -12.88
CA SER A 12 10.70 -8.57 -13.05
C SER A 12 10.70 -7.17 -13.67
N LEU A 13 10.99 -7.13 -14.97
CA LEU A 13 10.62 -5.99 -15.80
C LEU A 13 9.09 -5.99 -15.96
N ALA A 14 8.41 -5.10 -15.23
CA ALA A 14 7.04 -4.64 -15.47
C ALA A 14 5.90 -5.69 -15.36
N ILE A 15 5.65 -6.29 -14.19
CA ILE A 15 4.48 -7.20 -14.00
C ILE A 15 3.77 -7.00 -12.64
N SER A 16 3.87 -5.83 -11.99
CA SER A 16 3.01 -5.59 -10.83
C SER A 16 1.60 -5.30 -11.32
N ASN A 17 0.63 -6.05 -10.81
CA ASN A 17 -0.78 -5.77 -11.01
C ASN A 17 -1.33 -4.86 -9.90
N GLY A 18 -0.49 -4.42 -8.94
CA GLY A 18 -0.80 -3.37 -7.96
C GLY A 18 0.29 -2.30 -7.79
N PHE A 19 0.31 -1.62 -6.63
CA PHE A 19 1.38 -0.66 -6.30
C PHE A 19 2.75 -1.31 -6.56
N ILE A 20 3.77 -0.54 -6.94
CA ILE A 20 5.08 -1.16 -7.28
C ILE A 20 5.59 -1.98 -6.06
N PRO A 21 5.99 -3.25 -6.22
CA PRO A 21 6.28 -4.12 -5.08
C PRO A 21 7.52 -3.71 -4.28
N HIS A 22 8.57 -3.15 -4.93
CA HIS A 22 9.81 -2.76 -4.26
C HIS A 22 10.53 -1.56 -4.92
N PRO A 23 11.19 -0.67 -4.14
CA PRO A 23 11.99 0.45 -4.66
C PRO A 23 13.19 0.07 -5.54
N SER A 24 13.59 -1.20 -5.55
CA SER A 24 14.70 -1.76 -6.35
C SER A 24 14.27 -2.25 -7.74
N ILE A 25 12.97 -2.33 -8.01
CA ILE A 25 12.42 -2.60 -9.36
C ILE A 25 12.50 -1.27 -10.15
N ARG A 26 13.69 -0.65 -10.14
CA ARG A 26 14.02 0.59 -10.84
C ARG A 26 14.33 0.25 -12.28
N VAL A 27 13.30 0.04 -13.08
CA VAL A 27 13.49 -0.06 -14.52
C VAL A 27 13.75 1.36 -15.07
N GLY A 28 14.95 1.59 -15.61
CA GLY A 28 15.24 2.77 -16.43
C GLY A 28 15.17 4.14 -15.75
N GLY A 29 15.40 4.22 -14.42
CA GLY A 29 15.44 5.52 -13.72
C GLY A 29 14.09 6.21 -13.53
N GLN A 30 12.97 5.50 -13.72
CA GLN A 30 11.61 6.08 -13.68
C GLN A 30 10.66 5.40 -12.69
N ALA A 31 11.10 5.03 -11.49
CA ALA A 31 10.16 4.89 -10.36
C ALA A 31 9.87 6.31 -9.82
N GLY A 32 9.15 7.12 -10.60
CA GLY A 32 9.03 8.58 -10.52
C GLY A 32 8.50 9.19 -9.20
N GLY A 33 8.56 8.50 -8.06
CA GLY A 33 8.01 8.96 -6.80
C GLY A 33 6.65 8.41 -6.43
N SER A 34 6.20 7.37 -7.12
CA SER A 34 5.08 6.56 -6.66
C SER A 34 5.41 5.92 -5.32
N ILE A 35 4.41 5.83 -4.44
CA ILE A 35 4.46 5.07 -3.21
C ILE A 35 4.25 3.58 -3.54
N THR A 36 5.16 2.74 -3.06
CA THR A 36 5.15 1.28 -3.23
C THR A 36 4.35 0.57 -2.14
N HIS A 37 3.97 -0.70 -2.38
CA HIS A 37 3.44 -1.57 -1.31
C HIS A 37 4.39 -1.67 -0.11
N THR A 38 5.69 -1.75 -0.41
CA THR A 38 6.75 -1.76 0.60
C THR A 38 6.67 -0.52 1.49
N GLU A 39 6.59 0.67 0.88
CA GLU A 39 6.54 1.93 1.62
C GLU A 39 5.24 2.11 2.39
N ILE A 40 4.10 1.71 1.81
CA ILE A 40 2.81 1.73 2.52
C ILE A 40 2.89 0.89 3.80
N THR A 41 3.42 -0.33 3.69
CA THR A 41 3.56 -1.27 4.81
C THR A 41 4.53 -0.74 5.87
N GLN A 42 5.70 -0.22 5.45
CA GLN A 42 6.69 0.34 6.37
C GLN A 42 6.15 1.56 7.13
N ILE A 43 5.53 2.51 6.43
CA ILE A 43 4.97 3.73 7.05
C ILE A 43 3.91 3.35 8.09
N ALA A 44 2.96 2.48 7.71
CA ALA A 44 1.90 2.05 8.60
C ALA A 44 2.44 1.28 9.81
N PHE A 45 3.43 0.39 9.60
CA PHE A 45 4.03 -0.38 10.67
C PHE A 45 4.78 0.50 11.67
N VAL A 46 5.62 1.42 11.20
CA VAL A 46 6.37 2.35 12.07
C VAL A 46 5.43 3.20 12.93
N ARG A 47 4.33 3.72 12.35
CA ARG A 47 3.32 4.48 13.12
C ARG A 47 2.63 3.63 14.18
N THR A 48 2.33 2.38 13.84
CA THR A 48 1.72 1.43 14.78
C THR A 48 2.71 1.08 15.91
N LEU A 49 3.98 0.84 15.57
CA LEU A 49 5.05 0.57 16.54
C LEU A 49 5.26 1.76 17.49
N ALA A 50 5.30 2.98 16.96
CA ALA A 50 5.42 4.19 17.75
C ALA A 50 4.28 4.29 18.78
N ARG A 51 3.04 4.00 18.36
CA ARG A 51 1.88 3.95 19.26
C ARG A 51 1.98 2.83 20.28
N TYR A 52 2.39 1.64 19.88
CA TYR A 52 2.63 0.52 20.78
C TYR A 52 3.63 0.87 21.88
N LEU A 53 4.78 1.45 21.52
CA LEU A 53 5.80 1.85 22.49
C LEU A 53 5.33 2.99 23.38
N LEU A 54 4.54 3.94 22.86
CA LEU A 54 3.91 5.01 23.65
C LEU A 54 2.93 4.49 24.70
N GLU A 55 2.18 3.44 24.37
CA GLU A 55 1.14 2.90 25.25
C GLU A 55 1.69 1.86 26.25
N THR A 56 2.77 1.15 25.89
CA THR A 56 3.34 0.07 26.72
C THR A 56 4.62 0.48 27.47
N LYS A 57 5.25 1.60 27.10
CA LYS A 57 6.48 2.12 27.71
C LYS A 57 6.37 3.63 27.97
N ALA A 58 7.24 4.16 28.82
CA ALA A 58 7.22 5.57 29.23
C ALA A 58 7.82 6.51 28.17
N LEU A 59 7.29 6.51 26.94
CA LEU A 59 7.62 7.53 25.93
C LEU A 59 6.79 8.81 26.16
N GLN A 60 7.38 9.98 25.89
CA GLN A 60 6.68 11.26 25.99
C GLN A 60 5.85 11.52 24.72
N LYS A 61 4.52 11.66 24.88
CA LYS A 61 3.54 11.76 23.77
C LYS A 61 3.84 12.85 22.72
N TYR A 62 4.40 13.99 23.13
CA TYR A 62 4.57 15.17 22.27
C TYR A 62 5.72 15.05 21.26
N GLU A 63 6.80 14.31 21.58
CA GLU A 63 7.93 14.14 20.65
C GLU A 63 7.53 13.26 19.47
N VAL A 64 6.82 12.16 19.74
CA VAL A 64 6.49 11.13 18.75
C VAL A 64 5.44 11.57 17.72
N GLU A 65 4.53 12.49 18.06
CA GLU A 65 3.41 12.90 17.20
C GLU A 65 3.82 13.77 15.98
N ASN A 66 5.09 14.19 15.83
CA ASN A 66 5.47 15.23 14.86
C ASN A 66 6.68 14.92 13.95
N GLN A 67 7.23 13.70 13.99
CA GLN A 67 8.40 13.33 13.19
C GLN A 67 8.27 11.93 12.58
N GLU A 68 9.01 11.68 11.50
CA GLU A 68 9.17 10.35 10.94
C GLU A 68 10.39 9.68 11.57
N TYR A 69 10.18 8.46 12.07
CA TYR A 69 11.18 7.69 12.79
C TYR A 69 11.51 6.40 12.02
N THR A 70 12.76 5.96 12.07
CA THR A 70 13.08 4.55 11.83
C THR A 70 12.65 3.69 13.03
N ILE A 71 12.64 2.37 12.86
CA ILE A 71 12.55 1.43 14.00
C ILE A 71 13.67 1.72 15.02
N ASP A 72 14.90 1.95 14.56
CA ASP A 72 16.03 2.22 15.47
C ASP A 72 15.86 3.52 16.24
N ASP A 73 15.32 4.56 15.62
CA ASP A 73 15.06 5.84 16.29
C ASP A 73 14.01 5.66 17.39
N LEU A 74 12.94 4.91 17.13
CA LEU A 74 11.90 4.61 18.13
C LEU A 74 12.47 3.83 19.32
N TYR A 75 13.32 2.83 19.06
CA TYR A 75 13.96 2.06 20.15
C TYR A 75 15.02 2.88 20.89
N ALA A 76 15.75 3.77 20.20
CA ALA A 76 16.74 4.65 20.83
C ALA A 76 16.07 5.65 21.77
N LEU A 77 14.90 6.18 21.40
CA LEU A 77 14.08 7.03 22.25
C LEU A 77 13.50 6.26 23.45
N THR A 78 13.09 5.00 23.24
CA THR A 78 12.52 4.16 24.29
C THR A 78 13.57 3.67 25.28
N TYR A 79 14.80 3.43 24.81
CA TYR A 79 15.89 2.84 25.58
C TYR A 79 17.19 3.65 25.43
N PRO A 80 17.27 4.86 26.02
CA PRO A 80 18.41 5.78 25.83
C PRO A 80 19.74 5.23 26.35
N ASP A 81 19.71 4.29 27.30
CA ASP A 81 20.91 3.68 27.89
C ASP A 81 21.49 2.53 27.04
N TRP A 82 20.84 2.15 25.94
CA TRP A 82 21.35 1.08 25.08
C TRP A 82 22.49 1.58 24.20
N SER A 83 23.59 0.80 24.14
CA SER A 83 24.62 1.02 23.12
C SER A 83 24.05 0.76 21.73
N LYS A 84 24.69 1.33 20.69
CA LYS A 84 24.28 1.11 19.29
C LYS A 84 24.28 -0.37 18.91
N GLU A 85 25.24 -1.15 19.41
CA GLU A 85 25.36 -2.59 19.17
C GLU A 85 24.20 -3.34 19.82
N LYS A 86 23.88 -3.01 21.08
CA LYS A 86 22.73 -3.61 21.78
C LYS A 86 21.43 -3.28 21.06
N LEU A 87 21.23 -2.02 20.70
CA LEU A 87 20.06 -1.56 19.97
C LEU A 87 19.88 -2.32 18.64
N HIS A 88 20.95 -2.41 17.83
CA HIS A 88 20.90 -3.16 16.58
C HIS A 88 20.58 -4.64 16.80
N LEU A 89 21.16 -5.28 17.82
CA LEU A 89 20.90 -6.69 18.11
C LEU A 89 19.45 -6.93 18.54
N GLN A 90 18.88 -6.01 19.33
CA GLN A 90 17.51 -6.06 19.84
C GLN A 90 16.47 -5.76 18.74
N THR A 91 16.76 -4.85 17.82
CA THR A 91 15.82 -4.50 16.73
C THR A 91 15.90 -5.44 15.52
N TYR A 92 16.96 -6.25 15.41
CA TYR A 92 17.19 -7.11 14.25
C TYR A 92 16.08 -8.16 14.03
N PRO A 93 15.62 -8.92 15.06
CA PRO A 93 14.52 -9.87 14.88
C PRO A 93 13.27 -9.21 14.32
N LEU A 94 12.85 -8.07 14.88
CA LEU A 94 11.73 -7.29 14.36
C LEU A 94 11.92 -6.88 12.90
N LYS A 95 13.09 -6.33 12.55
CA LYS A 95 13.38 -5.95 11.16
C LYS A 95 13.31 -7.14 10.21
N SER A 96 13.79 -8.31 10.65
CA SER A 96 13.69 -9.55 9.88
C SER A 96 12.25 -10.02 9.69
N VAL A 97 11.38 -9.82 10.69
CA VAL A 97 9.94 -10.07 10.54
C VAL A 97 9.34 -9.11 9.53
N LEU A 98 9.65 -7.81 9.63
CA LEU A 98 9.16 -6.82 8.68
C LEU A 98 9.64 -7.14 7.26
N ASP A 99 10.89 -7.52 7.04
CA ASP A 99 11.40 -7.96 5.73
C ASP A 99 10.59 -9.14 5.17
N THR A 100 10.17 -10.08 6.03
CA THR A 100 9.29 -11.19 5.63
C THR A 100 7.93 -10.69 5.14
N LEU A 101 7.31 -9.76 5.87
CA LEU A 101 6.03 -9.14 5.47
C LEU A 101 6.17 -8.41 4.13
N LEU A 102 7.26 -7.66 3.93
CA LEU A 102 7.50 -6.91 2.70
C LEU A 102 7.70 -7.83 1.49
N VAL A 103 8.45 -8.92 1.67
CA VAL A 103 8.63 -9.95 0.63
C VAL A 103 7.30 -10.60 0.28
N GLU A 104 6.53 -11.02 1.27
CA GLU A 104 5.28 -11.78 1.06
C GLU A 104 4.15 -10.87 0.55
N ASN A 105 4.17 -9.59 0.90
CA ASN A 105 3.35 -8.58 0.25
C ASN A 105 3.69 -8.50 -1.25
N ALA A 106 4.98 -8.34 -1.59
CA ALA A 106 5.41 -8.28 -2.99
C ALA A 106 5.17 -9.58 -3.76
N MET A 107 5.16 -10.75 -3.10
CA MET A 107 4.99 -12.03 -3.78
C MET A 107 3.59 -12.23 -4.35
N VAL A 108 2.57 -11.53 -3.87
CA VAL A 108 1.21 -11.62 -4.43
C VAL A 108 1.18 -11.22 -5.91
N ASP A 109 2.02 -10.28 -6.33
CA ASP A 109 2.16 -9.87 -7.74
C ASP A 109 2.95 -10.85 -8.62
N ILE A 110 3.69 -11.78 -8.02
CA ILE A 110 4.70 -12.60 -8.72
C ILE A 110 4.32 -14.09 -8.70
N ASP A 111 3.78 -14.56 -7.59
CA ASP A 111 3.41 -15.94 -7.39
C ASP A 111 2.32 -16.35 -8.39
N GLN A 112 2.51 -17.53 -8.98
CA GLN A 112 1.68 -17.98 -10.10
C GLN A 112 0.21 -18.15 -9.75
N TRP A 113 -0.11 -18.39 -8.47
CA TRP A 113 -1.46 -18.65 -7.98
C TRP A 113 -2.19 -17.37 -7.59
N THR A 114 -1.47 -16.27 -7.37
CA THR A 114 -2.05 -15.03 -6.86
C THR A 114 -1.96 -13.89 -7.86
N LYS A 115 -0.91 -13.81 -8.67
CA LYS A 115 -0.66 -12.71 -9.62
C LYS A 115 -1.81 -12.42 -10.60
N LYS A 116 -2.65 -13.42 -10.90
CA LYS A 116 -3.80 -13.31 -11.81
C LYS A 116 -5.12 -13.71 -11.14
N LEU A 117 -5.15 -13.77 -9.81
CA LEU A 117 -6.33 -14.06 -9.02
C LEU A 117 -7.01 -12.74 -8.61
N PRO A 118 -8.21 -12.39 -9.13
CA PRO A 118 -8.87 -11.13 -8.78
C PRO A 118 -9.13 -10.97 -7.29
N ALA A 119 -9.39 -12.08 -6.57
CA ALA A 119 -9.57 -12.08 -5.12
C ALA A 119 -8.29 -11.69 -4.34
N ALA A 120 -7.11 -11.74 -4.96
CA ALA A 120 -5.86 -11.28 -4.35
C ALA A 120 -5.62 -9.77 -4.55
N HIS A 121 -6.27 -9.15 -5.54
CA HIS A 121 -6.02 -7.78 -6.00
C HIS A 121 -7.26 -6.86 -6.01
N PHE A 122 -8.42 -7.34 -5.55
CA PHE A 122 -9.72 -6.63 -5.67
C PHE A 122 -10.13 -6.28 -7.11
N ASP A 123 -9.63 -7.02 -8.09
CA ASP A 123 -9.97 -6.83 -9.50
C ASP A 123 -11.31 -7.47 -9.86
N SER A 124 -11.80 -7.18 -11.08
CA SER A 124 -12.96 -7.85 -11.70
C SER A 124 -14.20 -7.91 -10.81
N GLU A 125 -14.39 -6.89 -9.96
CA GLU A 125 -15.46 -6.76 -8.98
C GLU A 125 -15.55 -7.92 -7.97
N ALA A 126 -14.45 -8.67 -7.76
CA ALA A 126 -14.35 -9.81 -6.84
C ALA A 126 -14.28 -9.40 -5.36
N PHE A 127 -15.02 -8.36 -4.96
CA PHE A 127 -14.95 -7.74 -3.63
C PHE A 127 -15.28 -8.71 -2.49
N SER A 128 -16.34 -9.51 -2.64
CA SER A 128 -16.73 -10.48 -1.63
C SER A 128 -15.68 -11.59 -1.47
N ASN A 129 -15.19 -12.13 -2.58
CA ASN A 129 -14.14 -13.16 -2.59
C ASN A 129 -12.83 -12.64 -1.96
N ALA A 130 -12.40 -11.43 -2.34
CA ALA A 130 -11.21 -10.80 -1.77
C ALA A 130 -11.35 -10.57 -0.26
N SER A 131 -12.48 -10.03 0.19
CA SER A 131 -12.71 -9.82 1.63
C SER A 131 -12.78 -11.16 2.39
N ARG A 132 -13.45 -12.17 1.83
CA ARG A 132 -13.46 -13.54 2.39
C ARG A 132 -12.05 -14.11 2.51
N ARG A 133 -11.21 -13.95 1.50
CA ARG A 133 -9.80 -14.39 1.51
C ARG A 133 -9.05 -13.71 2.66
N MET A 134 -9.21 -12.39 2.82
CA MET A 134 -8.59 -11.64 3.92
C MET A 134 -9.06 -12.11 5.30
N ILE A 135 -10.37 -12.33 5.49
CA ILE A 135 -10.94 -12.82 6.76
C ILE A 135 -10.36 -14.20 7.12
N LYS A 136 -10.26 -15.11 6.14
CA LYS A 136 -9.65 -16.44 6.35
C LYS A 136 -8.19 -16.33 6.77
N MET A 137 -7.40 -15.50 6.09
CA MET A 137 -5.99 -15.28 6.45
C MET A 137 -5.85 -14.66 7.84
N ARG A 138 -6.65 -13.64 8.18
CA ARG A 138 -6.66 -13.02 9.52
C ARG A 138 -6.95 -14.05 10.61
N ARG A 139 -7.93 -14.93 10.40
CA ARG A 139 -8.25 -16.00 11.35
C ARG A 139 -7.05 -16.94 11.57
N ILE A 140 -6.42 -17.42 10.50
CA ILE A 140 -5.24 -18.30 10.61
C ILE A 140 -4.10 -17.57 11.36
N ILE A 141 -3.85 -16.29 11.06
CA ILE A 141 -2.84 -15.49 11.76
C ILE A 141 -3.13 -15.44 13.26
N ILE A 142 -4.37 -15.15 13.65
CA ILE A 142 -4.76 -15.07 15.07
C ILE A 142 -4.63 -16.44 15.76
N ASP A 143 -5.15 -17.50 15.13
CA ASP A 143 -5.11 -18.86 15.67
C ASP A 143 -3.66 -19.34 15.86
N ASP A 144 -2.78 -19.01 14.91
CA ASP A 144 -1.36 -19.37 14.96
C ASP A 144 -0.60 -18.61 16.05
N VAL A 145 -0.87 -17.32 16.20
CA VAL A 145 -0.21 -16.49 17.22
C VAL A 145 -0.68 -16.87 18.61
N LYS A 146 -1.97 -17.15 18.82
CA LYS A 146 -2.51 -17.58 20.11
C LYS A 146 -2.01 -18.96 20.54
N ASN A 147 -1.55 -19.78 19.59
CA ASN A 147 -0.84 -21.01 19.91
C ASN A 147 0.62 -20.69 20.29
N GLY A 148 0.87 -20.55 21.61
CA GLY A 148 2.15 -20.13 22.17
C GLY A 148 3.37 -21.00 21.80
N THR A 149 3.18 -22.21 21.27
CA THR A 149 4.27 -23.10 20.84
C THR A 149 4.49 -23.12 19.32
N LYS A 150 3.55 -22.59 18.53
CA LYS A 150 3.60 -22.64 17.07
C LYS A 150 4.63 -21.65 16.52
N ASP A 151 5.41 -22.04 15.51
CA ASP A 151 6.25 -21.08 14.80
C ASP A 151 5.38 -20.10 13.99
N LEU A 152 5.81 -18.84 13.91
CA LEU A 152 5.01 -17.77 13.31
C LEU A 152 5.39 -17.44 11.86
N ILE A 153 6.13 -18.32 11.16
CA ILE A 153 6.51 -18.11 9.76
C ILE A 153 5.25 -17.99 8.91
N GLN A 154 4.34 -18.96 8.99
CA GLN A 154 3.09 -18.94 8.21
C GLN A 154 2.24 -17.71 8.52
N ALA A 155 2.08 -17.35 9.80
CA ALA A 155 1.35 -16.15 10.20
C ALA A 155 1.95 -14.87 9.59
N ARG A 156 3.28 -14.73 9.60
CA ARG A 156 3.99 -13.58 9.02
C ARG A 156 3.85 -13.53 7.50
N GLN A 157 3.88 -14.68 6.81
CA GLN A 157 3.67 -14.75 5.36
C GLN A 157 2.25 -14.36 4.96
N LEU A 158 1.25 -14.96 5.62
CA LEU A 158 -0.16 -14.62 5.39
C LEU A 158 -0.46 -13.15 5.70
N LEU A 159 0.20 -12.58 6.71
CA LEU A 159 0.07 -11.16 7.02
C LEU A 159 0.58 -10.30 5.86
N GLY A 160 1.76 -10.57 5.30
CA GLY A 160 2.27 -9.87 4.12
C GLY A 160 1.28 -9.93 2.94
N GLN A 161 0.78 -11.12 2.62
CA GLN A 161 -0.17 -11.32 1.52
C GLN A 161 -1.51 -10.62 1.76
N LEU A 162 -2.00 -10.61 3.01
CA LEU A 162 -3.23 -9.90 3.38
C LEU A 162 -3.06 -8.40 3.20
N LEU A 163 -1.92 -7.84 3.62
CA LEU A 163 -1.64 -6.41 3.50
C LEU A 163 -1.60 -5.99 2.03
N HIS A 164 -1.05 -6.80 1.14
CA HIS A 164 -1.10 -6.54 -0.31
C HIS A 164 -2.54 -6.38 -0.80
N THR A 165 -3.38 -7.41 -0.58
CA THR A 165 -4.79 -7.39 -0.99
C THR A 165 -5.53 -6.19 -0.40
N LEU A 166 -5.30 -5.85 0.88
CA LEU A 166 -5.88 -4.68 1.53
C LEU A 166 -5.48 -3.36 0.85
N GLN A 167 -4.24 -3.25 0.40
CA GLN A 167 -3.71 -2.04 -0.23
C GLN A 167 -4.28 -1.86 -1.65
N ASP A 168 -4.36 -2.95 -2.42
CA ASP A 168 -4.90 -2.96 -3.79
C ASP A 168 -6.35 -2.54 -3.89
N PHE A 169 -7.15 -2.76 -2.84
CA PHE A 169 -8.51 -2.23 -2.78
C PHE A 169 -8.56 -0.73 -3.13
N TYR A 170 -7.60 0.06 -2.66
CA TYR A 170 -7.61 1.51 -2.85
C TYR A 170 -7.06 1.95 -4.21
N SER A 171 -6.22 1.16 -4.86
CA SER A 171 -5.70 1.44 -6.20
C SER A 171 -6.60 0.90 -7.31
N HIS A 172 -7.27 -0.24 -7.13
CA HIS A 172 -7.99 -0.94 -8.21
C HIS A 172 -9.50 -0.76 -8.16
N SER A 173 -10.06 -0.33 -7.01
CA SER A 173 -11.48 0.04 -6.93
C SER A 173 -11.72 1.53 -7.23
N ASN A 174 -12.98 1.92 -7.26
CA ASN A 174 -13.41 3.31 -7.35
C ASN A 174 -13.52 4.04 -5.99
N TRP A 175 -12.95 3.51 -4.90
CA TRP A 175 -13.14 4.08 -3.55
C TRP A 175 -12.77 5.57 -3.45
N VAL A 176 -11.67 5.98 -4.10
CA VAL A 176 -11.20 7.36 -4.09
C VAL A 176 -12.11 8.25 -4.94
N GLU A 177 -12.56 7.73 -6.08
CA GLU A 177 -13.46 8.37 -7.04
C GLU A 177 -14.86 8.58 -6.46
N LEU A 178 -15.32 7.69 -5.56
CA LEU A 178 -16.52 7.87 -4.73
C LEU A 178 -16.40 9.05 -3.74
N GLY A 179 -15.26 9.74 -3.70
CA GLY A 179 -15.03 10.87 -2.83
C GLY A 179 -14.82 10.48 -1.36
N LYS A 180 -14.67 9.18 -1.05
CA LYS A 180 -14.44 8.70 0.31
C LYS A 180 -13.14 9.29 0.86
N LYS A 181 -13.15 9.62 2.16
CA LYS A 181 -12.01 10.21 2.88
C LYS A 181 -11.58 9.39 4.09
N THR A 182 -12.31 8.32 4.37
CA THR A 182 -12.03 7.37 5.46
C THR A 182 -11.90 5.97 4.88
N VAL A 183 -11.21 5.12 5.62
CA VAL A 183 -10.98 3.72 5.25
C VAL A 183 -12.32 2.99 5.20
N ASN A 184 -12.44 1.97 4.37
CA ASN A 184 -13.61 1.11 4.40
C ASN A 184 -13.58 0.26 5.68
N GLU A 185 -14.43 0.58 6.65
CA GLU A 185 -14.45 -0.08 7.96
C GLU A 185 -14.80 -1.56 7.89
N ARG A 186 -15.49 -2.00 6.82
CA ARG A 186 -15.91 -3.38 6.60
C ARG A 186 -14.82 -4.26 5.98
N LEU A 187 -13.81 -3.65 5.36
CA LEU A 187 -12.76 -4.34 4.61
C LEU A 187 -11.96 -5.29 5.52
N GLY A 188 -11.96 -6.59 5.18
CA GLY A 188 -11.28 -7.63 5.96
C GLY A 188 -11.98 -8.01 7.26
N ILE A 189 -13.20 -7.51 7.51
CA ILE A 189 -14.04 -7.86 8.67
C ILE A 189 -15.31 -8.57 8.21
N TYR A 190 -15.96 -8.06 7.16
CA TYR A 190 -17.18 -8.64 6.56
C TYR A 190 -16.94 -8.96 5.09
N GLU A 191 -17.54 -10.04 4.59
CA GLU A 191 -17.47 -10.37 3.16
C GLU A 191 -18.15 -9.29 2.30
N ASP A 192 -19.31 -8.80 2.73
CA ASP A 192 -19.94 -7.63 2.15
C ASP A 192 -19.22 -6.37 2.66
N ILE A 193 -18.53 -5.68 1.75
CA ILE A 193 -17.78 -4.46 2.05
C ILE A 193 -18.48 -3.19 1.55
N GLY A 194 -19.76 -3.28 1.16
CA GLY A 194 -20.54 -2.19 0.60
C GLY A 194 -21.21 -2.58 -0.71
N PRO A 195 -22.15 -1.74 -1.19
CA PRO A 195 -22.94 -2.07 -2.35
C PRO A 195 -22.05 -2.10 -3.61
N VAL A 196 -22.07 -3.21 -4.33
CA VAL A 196 -21.29 -3.43 -5.56
C VAL A 196 -22.18 -3.28 -6.79
N ALA A 197 -21.65 -2.73 -7.88
CA ALA A 197 -22.37 -2.69 -9.16
C ALA A 197 -22.72 -4.11 -9.63
N SER A 198 -23.91 -4.30 -10.20
CA SER A 198 -24.32 -5.63 -10.66
C SER A 198 -23.46 -6.10 -11.86
N PRO A 199 -23.32 -7.42 -12.11
CA PRO A 199 -22.49 -7.93 -13.20
C PRO A 199 -22.85 -7.36 -14.59
N ASN A 200 -24.14 -7.10 -14.84
CA ASN A 200 -24.65 -6.53 -16.09
C ASN A 200 -24.83 -5.00 -16.06
N GLN A 201 -24.40 -4.34 -14.98
CA GLN A 201 -24.50 -2.89 -14.84
C GLN A 201 -23.24 -2.24 -15.44
N PRO A 202 -23.38 -1.28 -16.37
CA PRO A 202 -22.25 -0.55 -16.90
C PRO A 202 -21.63 0.32 -15.81
N THR A 203 -20.29 0.34 -15.72
CA THR A 203 -19.58 1.07 -14.66
C THR A 203 -18.60 2.11 -15.16
N CYS A 204 -18.08 1.95 -16.36
CA CYS A 204 -17.19 2.91 -17.01
C CYS A 204 -17.75 3.39 -18.36
N THR A 205 -17.15 4.47 -18.86
CA THR A 205 -17.35 4.98 -20.22
C THR A 205 -16.00 5.29 -20.84
N SER A 206 -15.98 5.52 -22.15
CA SER A 206 -14.79 6.06 -22.84
C SER A 206 -14.61 7.57 -22.61
N HIS A 207 -15.55 8.23 -21.92
CA HIS A 207 -15.47 9.66 -21.66
C HIS A 207 -14.27 9.98 -20.76
N GLY A 208 -13.57 11.07 -21.08
CA GLY A 208 -12.42 11.53 -20.31
C GLY A 208 -11.17 10.64 -20.42
N CYS A 209 -11.18 9.59 -21.25
CA CYS A 209 -10.01 8.78 -21.56
C CYS A 209 -9.32 9.23 -22.85
N VAL A 210 -8.07 9.70 -22.73
CA VAL A 210 -7.23 10.18 -23.83
C VAL A 210 -6.19 9.12 -24.19
N ALA A 211 -6.23 8.63 -25.43
CA ALA A 211 -5.23 7.69 -25.93
C ALA A 211 -3.87 8.38 -26.09
N LYS A 212 -2.82 7.75 -25.56
CA LYS A 212 -1.42 8.16 -25.72
C LYS A 212 -0.64 7.05 -26.42
N LYS A 213 0.50 7.43 -27.02
CA LYS A 213 1.41 6.51 -27.69
C LYS A 213 2.85 6.83 -27.31
N VAL A 214 3.63 5.81 -27.01
CA VAL A 214 5.08 5.93 -26.81
C VAL A 214 5.80 5.11 -27.87
N LYS A 215 6.77 5.74 -28.53
CA LYS A 215 7.65 5.06 -29.48
C LYS A 215 8.56 4.12 -28.70
N CYS A 216 8.59 2.86 -29.12
CA CYS A 216 9.51 1.88 -28.55
C CYS A 216 10.94 2.15 -29.03
N SER A 217 11.91 1.95 -28.14
CA SER A 217 13.31 1.78 -28.52
C SER A 217 13.50 0.54 -29.39
N PHE A 218 14.66 0.42 -30.06
CA PHE A 218 14.99 -0.76 -30.85
C PHE A 218 14.86 -2.06 -30.02
N LEU A 219 15.43 -2.07 -28.81
CA LEU A 219 15.37 -3.21 -27.90
C LEU A 219 13.94 -3.54 -27.47
N GLN A 220 13.10 -2.52 -27.24
CA GLN A 220 11.69 -2.71 -26.92
C GLN A 220 10.89 -3.28 -28.10
N LYS A 221 11.22 -2.93 -29.35
CA LYS A 221 10.56 -3.54 -30.52
C LYS A 221 10.88 -5.02 -30.69
N VAL A 222 12.08 -5.44 -30.29
CA VAL A 222 12.51 -6.85 -30.32
C VAL A 222 11.85 -7.67 -29.22
N THR A 223 11.57 -7.06 -28.07
CA THR A 223 11.01 -7.74 -26.88
C THR A 223 9.49 -7.60 -26.75
N LEU A 224 8.89 -6.54 -27.32
CA LEU A 224 7.47 -6.25 -27.26
C LEU A 224 6.88 -6.25 -28.68
N ASN A 225 5.98 -7.19 -28.95
CA ASN A 225 5.31 -7.32 -30.26
C ASN A 225 4.20 -6.27 -30.52
N LYS A 226 4.09 -5.21 -29.69
CA LYS A 226 2.99 -4.23 -29.72
C LYS A 226 3.49 -2.79 -29.71
N CYS A 227 4.34 -2.44 -30.66
CA CYS A 227 4.87 -1.08 -30.82
C CYS A 227 4.17 -0.32 -31.96
N PRO A 228 3.85 0.99 -31.81
CA PRO A 228 4.06 1.82 -30.62
C PRO A 228 3.16 1.38 -29.46
N LEU A 229 3.67 1.55 -28.24
CA LEU A 229 2.91 1.24 -27.03
C LEU A 229 1.75 2.22 -26.90
N LYS A 230 0.52 1.70 -26.79
CA LYS A 230 -0.70 2.49 -26.59
C LYS A 230 -1.17 2.35 -25.15
N TYR A 231 -1.49 3.47 -24.52
CA TYR A 231 -2.08 3.53 -23.18
C TYR A 231 -3.09 4.68 -23.11
N TYR A 232 -3.78 4.83 -21.99
CA TYR A 232 -4.79 5.88 -21.80
C TYR A 232 -4.57 6.62 -20.50
N GLU A 233 -4.76 7.92 -20.55
CA GLU A 233 -4.93 8.78 -19.38
C GLU A 233 -6.43 9.02 -19.22
N CYS A 234 -7.00 8.67 -18.07
CA CYS A 234 -8.44 8.76 -17.84
C CYS A 234 -8.74 9.69 -16.68
N LYS A 235 -9.80 10.49 -16.83
CA LYS A 235 -10.41 11.28 -15.77
C LYS A 235 -11.91 11.18 -15.90
N ASP A 236 -12.61 11.01 -14.77
CA ASP A 236 -14.08 10.99 -14.73
C ASP A 236 -14.72 9.98 -15.71
N ASN A 237 -14.03 8.85 -15.96
CA ASN A 237 -14.53 7.78 -16.83
C ASN A 237 -15.50 6.83 -16.12
N ILE A 238 -15.59 6.89 -14.79
CA ILE A 238 -16.56 6.15 -13.99
C ILE A 238 -17.92 6.82 -14.13
N ARG A 239 -18.94 6.00 -14.40
CA ARG A 239 -20.29 6.47 -14.69
C ARG A 239 -20.90 7.26 -13.52
N PRO A 240 -21.49 8.44 -13.76
CA PRO A 240 -22.09 9.26 -12.70
C PRO A 240 -23.14 8.51 -11.86
N GLU A 241 -23.90 7.59 -12.46
CA GLU A 241 -24.86 6.75 -11.77
C GLU A 241 -24.23 5.79 -10.74
N ILE A 242 -23.01 5.30 -11.00
CA ILE A 242 -22.24 4.49 -10.05
C ILE A 242 -21.81 5.36 -8.87
N LEU A 243 -21.27 6.54 -9.16
CA LEU A 243 -20.81 7.49 -8.13
C LEU A 243 -21.97 7.98 -7.26
N LYS A 244 -23.08 8.39 -7.88
CA LYS A 244 -24.27 8.91 -7.18
C LYS A 244 -24.91 7.86 -6.28
N LYS A 245 -24.93 6.59 -6.70
CA LYS A 245 -25.47 5.48 -5.91
C LYS A 245 -24.46 4.93 -4.88
N GLY A 246 -23.20 5.40 -4.92
CA GLY A 246 -22.16 4.91 -4.03
C GLY A 246 -21.74 3.46 -4.28
N LEU A 247 -21.92 2.95 -5.51
CA LEU A 247 -21.64 1.56 -5.85
C LEU A 247 -20.14 1.35 -6.07
N LEU A 248 -19.62 0.23 -5.57
CA LEU A 248 -18.26 -0.24 -5.81
C LEU A 248 -18.14 -0.86 -7.21
N THR A 249 -17.04 -0.57 -7.89
CA THR A 249 -16.57 -1.25 -9.11
C THR A 249 -15.05 -1.33 -9.08
N SER A 250 -14.48 -2.28 -9.80
CA SER A 250 -13.03 -2.42 -9.96
C SER A 250 -12.64 -2.81 -11.38
N GLY A 251 -11.35 -2.77 -11.66
CA GLY A 251 -10.80 -3.01 -12.99
C GLY A 251 -10.73 -4.49 -13.36
N TYR A 252 -11.18 -4.84 -14.57
CA TYR A 252 -10.91 -6.15 -15.17
C TYR A 252 -9.53 -6.14 -15.85
N SER A 253 -8.77 -7.23 -15.74
CA SER A 253 -7.46 -7.38 -16.38
C SER A 253 -7.41 -8.67 -17.20
N VAL A 254 -6.41 -8.78 -18.08
CA VAL A 254 -6.25 -9.98 -18.92
C VAL A 254 -5.66 -11.17 -18.17
N ASN A 255 -6.03 -12.37 -18.64
CA ASN A 255 -5.55 -13.67 -18.14
C ASN A 255 -5.87 -13.93 -16.66
N GLN A 256 -6.97 -13.34 -16.16
CA GLN A 256 -7.43 -13.57 -14.80
C GLN A 256 -8.16 -14.91 -14.68
N HIS A 257 -8.18 -15.47 -13.48
CA HIS A 257 -8.91 -16.68 -13.15
C HIS A 257 -9.49 -16.60 -11.73
N ASN A 258 -10.61 -17.27 -11.48
CA ASN A 258 -11.15 -17.42 -10.13
C ASN A 258 -10.38 -18.49 -9.33
N GLU A 259 -10.78 -18.72 -8.07
CA GLU A 259 -10.18 -19.70 -7.17
C GLU A 259 -10.25 -21.15 -7.70
N ASP A 260 -11.20 -21.44 -8.59
CA ASP A 260 -11.39 -22.75 -9.24
C ASP A 260 -10.63 -22.85 -10.59
N ASN A 261 -9.76 -21.88 -10.88
CA ASN A 261 -8.96 -21.77 -12.10
C ASN A 261 -9.79 -21.59 -13.38
N GLU A 262 -11.03 -21.11 -13.25
CA GLU A 262 -11.87 -20.73 -14.38
C GLU A 262 -11.50 -19.31 -14.85
N PRO A 263 -11.39 -19.08 -16.17
CA PRO A 263 -10.95 -17.80 -16.69
C PRO A 263 -11.99 -16.69 -16.47
N ILE A 264 -11.53 -15.53 -16.03
CA ILE A 264 -12.33 -14.31 -15.89
C ILE A 264 -11.96 -13.34 -17.00
N PHE A 265 -12.98 -12.83 -17.69
CA PHE A 265 -12.85 -11.85 -18.75
C PHE A 265 -13.68 -10.61 -18.43
N LYS A 266 -13.21 -9.46 -18.93
CA LYS A 266 -14.02 -8.25 -18.99
C LYS A 266 -15.30 -8.53 -19.77
N PRO A 267 -16.51 -8.34 -19.19
CA PRO A 267 -17.77 -8.62 -19.86
C PRO A 267 -17.95 -7.79 -21.14
N THR A 268 -18.23 -8.47 -22.26
CA THR A 268 -18.46 -7.85 -23.56
C THR A 268 -19.79 -7.10 -23.57
N ASN A 269 -19.82 -5.91 -24.18
CA ASN A 269 -21.02 -5.05 -24.32
C ASN A 269 -21.67 -4.58 -23.01
N VAL A 270 -21.01 -4.73 -21.86
CA VAL A 270 -21.50 -4.22 -20.57
C VAL A 270 -20.85 -2.89 -20.19
N GLU A 271 -19.70 -2.52 -20.77
CA GLU A 271 -18.96 -1.30 -20.39
C GLU A 271 -18.45 -1.30 -18.94
N LYS A 272 -17.87 -2.44 -18.54
CA LYS A 272 -17.08 -2.52 -17.30
C LYS A 272 -15.76 -1.77 -17.42
N CYS A 273 -15.21 -1.37 -16.29
CA CYS A 273 -13.89 -0.76 -16.20
C CYS A 273 -12.79 -1.80 -16.46
N SER A 274 -11.75 -1.42 -17.20
CA SER A 274 -10.50 -2.19 -17.17
C SER A 274 -9.65 -1.76 -15.98
N HIS A 275 -8.71 -2.61 -15.56
CA HIS A 275 -7.64 -2.21 -14.67
C HIS A 275 -6.82 -1.10 -15.34
N GLY A 276 -6.38 -1.36 -16.57
CA GLY A 276 -5.56 -0.47 -17.36
C GLY A 276 -4.08 -0.64 -17.10
N SER A 277 -3.30 -0.16 -18.08
CA SER A 277 -1.83 -0.04 -18.16
C SER A 277 -1.47 -0.30 -19.62
N VAL A 278 -0.20 -0.08 -19.96
CA VAL A 278 0.34 -0.47 -21.28
C VAL A 278 0.38 -2.00 -21.51
N LEU A 279 0.29 -2.79 -20.45
CA LEU A 279 0.35 -4.26 -20.52
C LEU A 279 -1.03 -4.92 -20.44
N ASP A 280 -2.02 -4.21 -19.89
CA ASP A 280 -3.40 -4.66 -19.85
C ASP A 280 -4.11 -4.35 -21.17
N THR A 281 -4.22 -5.34 -22.04
CA THR A 281 -4.88 -5.17 -23.34
C THR A 281 -6.40 -5.09 -23.22
N SER A 282 -6.98 -5.42 -22.07
CA SER A 282 -8.42 -5.22 -21.83
C SER A 282 -8.77 -3.73 -21.88
N SER A 283 -7.81 -2.84 -21.59
CA SER A 283 -7.95 -1.38 -21.69
C SER A 283 -8.32 -0.87 -23.08
N HIS A 284 -8.15 -1.70 -24.11
CA HIS A 284 -8.52 -1.38 -25.49
C HIS A 284 -9.96 -1.79 -25.82
N LEU A 285 -10.59 -2.60 -24.97
CA LEU A 285 -11.98 -3.02 -25.13
C LEU A 285 -12.92 -1.97 -24.51
N PRO A 286 -14.10 -1.72 -25.09
CA PRO A 286 -15.12 -0.86 -24.46
C PRO A 286 -15.52 -1.34 -23.06
N ALA A 287 -15.66 -0.45 -22.06
CA ALA A 287 -15.27 0.96 -22.05
C ALA A 287 -13.73 1.09 -22.01
N ILE A 288 -13.15 1.91 -22.91
CA ILE A 288 -11.69 2.01 -23.08
C ILE A 288 -11.01 2.65 -21.86
N GLY A 289 -9.72 2.42 -21.71
CA GLY A 289 -8.92 3.00 -20.63
C GLY A 289 -8.84 2.07 -19.43
N GLY A 290 -9.08 2.61 -18.24
CA GLY A 290 -9.10 1.82 -17.02
C GLY A 290 -9.19 2.73 -15.80
N ILE A 291 -9.03 2.16 -14.62
CA ILE A 291 -9.24 2.88 -13.36
C ILE A 291 -8.09 2.73 -12.35
N ASN A 292 -7.04 1.96 -12.62
CA ASN A 292 -5.98 1.75 -11.63
C ASN A 292 -5.21 3.03 -11.30
N LYS A 293 -4.66 3.05 -10.08
CA LYS A 293 -3.97 4.20 -9.45
C LYS A 293 -2.60 3.77 -8.88
N ASP A 294 -2.01 2.72 -9.43
CA ASP A 294 -0.85 2.02 -8.87
C ASP A 294 0.41 2.87 -8.84
N THR A 295 0.52 3.79 -9.79
CA THR A 295 1.68 4.65 -9.97
C THR A 295 1.28 6.06 -10.36
N ILE A 296 2.18 7.03 -10.16
CA ILE A 296 2.03 8.38 -10.70
C ILE A 296 2.40 8.48 -12.20
N ILE A 297 2.64 7.34 -12.86
CA ILE A 297 3.15 7.28 -14.22
C ILE A 297 2.02 6.86 -15.14
N SER A 298 1.59 7.76 -16.02
CA SER A 298 0.38 7.56 -16.83
C SER A 298 0.42 6.36 -17.78
N ILE A 299 1.61 5.87 -18.15
CA ILE A 299 1.75 4.67 -18.99
C ILE A 299 1.31 3.39 -18.27
N TYR A 300 1.39 3.36 -16.94
CA TYR A 300 1.00 2.19 -16.13
C TYR A 300 -0.35 2.39 -15.45
N SER A 301 -0.74 3.64 -15.18
CA SER A 301 -1.95 3.95 -14.43
C SER A 301 -2.83 4.96 -15.15
N PRO A 302 -4.05 4.58 -15.62
CA PRO A 302 -4.97 5.53 -16.22
C PRO A 302 -5.37 6.67 -15.28
N HIS A 303 -5.54 6.38 -13.98
CA HIS A 303 -5.88 7.36 -12.93
C HIS A 303 -4.64 7.74 -12.10
N PHE A 304 -3.49 7.91 -12.77
CA PHE A 304 -2.22 8.23 -12.11
C PHE A 304 -2.26 9.47 -11.19
N ASP A 305 -3.17 10.41 -11.46
CA ASP A 305 -3.34 11.63 -10.66
C ASP A 305 -4.02 11.39 -9.30
N LEU A 306 -4.67 10.24 -9.11
CA LEU A 306 -5.29 9.83 -7.84
C LEU A 306 -4.39 8.90 -7.01
N HIS A 307 -3.17 8.62 -7.47
CA HIS A 307 -2.25 7.69 -6.82
C HIS A 307 -1.95 8.07 -5.36
N PHE A 308 -1.70 9.35 -5.07
CA PHE A 308 -1.36 9.75 -3.70
C PHE A 308 -2.56 9.66 -2.75
N GLU A 309 -3.76 9.97 -3.21
CA GLU A 309 -4.99 9.73 -2.47
C GLU A 309 -5.18 8.24 -2.18
N ALA A 310 -5.04 7.38 -3.19
CA ALA A 310 -5.13 5.93 -3.03
C ALA A 310 -4.09 5.38 -2.04
N ALA A 311 -2.82 5.75 -2.20
CA ALA A 311 -1.74 5.35 -1.32
C ALA A 311 -1.95 5.84 0.13
N THR A 312 -2.47 7.05 0.31
CA THR A 312 -2.81 7.57 1.65
C THR A 312 -3.88 6.72 2.31
N MET A 313 -4.93 6.35 1.58
CA MET A 313 -5.98 5.47 2.09
C MET A 313 -5.44 4.07 2.43
N ALA A 314 -4.56 3.52 1.59
CA ALA A 314 -3.91 2.25 1.81
C ALA A 314 -3.02 2.25 3.07
N VAL A 315 -2.28 3.34 3.34
CA VAL A 315 -1.52 3.52 4.59
C VAL A 315 -2.44 3.53 5.80
N LEU A 316 -3.51 4.34 5.76
CA LEU A 316 -4.46 4.43 6.87
C LEU A 316 -5.17 3.09 7.15
N ALA A 317 -5.50 2.35 6.09
CA ALA A 317 -6.14 1.05 6.23
C ALA A 317 -5.17 -0.01 6.77
N THR A 318 -3.91 0.02 6.35
CA THR A 318 -2.85 -0.85 6.87
C THR A 318 -2.58 -0.55 8.35
N GLU A 319 -2.52 0.72 8.73
CA GLU A 319 -2.37 1.15 10.13
C GLU A 319 -3.56 0.71 10.98
N ARG A 320 -4.80 0.90 10.49
CA ARG A 320 -5.99 0.39 11.16
C ARG A 320 -5.93 -1.13 11.34
N TYR A 321 -5.54 -1.87 10.30
CA TYR A 321 -5.46 -3.32 10.36
C TYR A 321 -4.49 -3.80 11.45
N PHE A 322 -3.30 -3.21 11.55
CA PHE A 322 -2.36 -3.56 12.62
C PHE A 322 -2.92 -3.25 14.01
N ASN A 323 -3.57 -2.09 14.18
CA ASN A 323 -4.20 -1.72 15.45
C ASN A 323 -5.32 -2.69 15.84
N ASP A 324 -6.16 -3.08 14.88
CA ASP A 324 -7.24 -4.03 15.14
C ASP A 324 -6.69 -5.44 15.40
N LEU A 325 -5.61 -5.83 14.71
CA LEU A 325 -4.93 -7.10 14.99
C LEU A 325 -4.35 -7.14 16.41
N ARG A 326 -3.74 -6.04 16.87
CA ARG A 326 -3.26 -5.91 18.25
C ARG A 326 -4.39 -6.05 19.26
N LYS A 327 -5.56 -5.45 19.02
CA LYS A 327 -6.73 -5.59 19.91
C LYS A 327 -7.19 -7.04 20.03
N ASP A 328 -7.18 -7.80 18.92
CA ASP A 328 -7.64 -9.20 18.91
C ASP A 328 -6.64 -10.17 19.57
N LEU A 329 -5.36 -9.84 19.49
CA LEU A 329 -4.25 -10.64 20.04
C LEU A 329 -3.96 -10.30 21.51
N GLY A 330 -4.03 -9.03 21.89
CA GLY A 330 -3.40 -8.52 23.11
C GLY A 330 -1.93 -8.18 22.89
N ASP A 331 -1.33 -7.48 23.86
CA ASP A 331 0.02 -6.92 23.72
C ASP A 331 1.11 -8.01 23.64
N ASP A 332 1.03 -9.05 24.46
CA ASP A 332 2.05 -10.12 24.51
C ASP A 332 2.12 -10.91 23.19
N ASP A 333 0.96 -11.26 22.63
CA ASP A 333 0.86 -12.00 21.37
C ASP A 333 1.21 -11.11 20.17
N PHE A 334 0.86 -9.82 20.23
CA PHE A 334 1.30 -8.85 19.22
C PHE A 334 2.82 -8.66 19.24
N ASP A 335 3.42 -8.56 20.43
CA ASP A 335 4.87 -8.54 20.60
C ASP A 335 5.51 -9.78 19.97
N ARG A 336 5.01 -10.97 20.32
CA ARG A 336 5.49 -12.24 19.77
C ARG A 336 5.39 -12.31 18.25
N LEU A 337 4.29 -11.85 17.65
CA LEU A 337 4.11 -11.83 16.19
C LEU A 337 5.21 -11.03 15.50
N PHE A 338 5.58 -9.87 16.05
CA PHE A 338 6.56 -8.96 15.46
C PHE A 338 7.97 -9.06 16.06
N ALA A 339 8.18 -9.87 17.09
CA ALA A 339 9.40 -9.91 17.89
C ALA A 339 9.84 -8.51 18.36
N LEU A 340 8.94 -7.74 18.98
CA LEU A 340 9.23 -6.38 19.45
C LEU A 340 10.21 -6.41 20.64
N HIS A 341 10.08 -7.39 21.52
CA HIS A 341 11.04 -7.70 22.57
C HIS A 341 11.52 -9.15 22.38
N PRO A 342 12.57 -9.36 21.58
CA PRO A 342 13.01 -10.71 21.25
C PRO A 342 13.55 -11.45 22.48
N THR A 343 13.28 -12.74 22.53
CA THR A 343 13.86 -13.65 23.52
C THR A 343 15.37 -13.80 23.33
N GLU A 344 16.06 -14.30 24.35
CA GLU A 344 17.50 -14.59 24.26
C GLU A 344 17.83 -15.55 23.10
N ASN A 345 16.97 -16.53 22.86
CA ASN A 345 17.12 -17.48 21.76
C ASN A 345 17.02 -16.78 20.39
N GLU A 346 16.07 -15.87 20.22
CA GLU A 346 15.92 -15.09 18.98
C GLU A 346 17.10 -14.13 18.77
N MET A 347 17.58 -13.48 19.83
CA MET A 347 18.80 -12.66 19.78
C MET A 347 20.04 -13.48 19.44
N ASN A 348 20.17 -14.69 19.98
CA ASN A 348 21.28 -15.60 19.67
C ASN A 348 21.25 -16.06 18.21
N ALA A 349 20.06 -16.36 17.67
CA ALA A 349 19.87 -16.67 16.26
C ALA A 349 20.22 -15.46 15.37
N ALA A 350 19.76 -14.26 15.73
CA ALA A 350 20.08 -13.00 15.06
C ALA A 350 21.58 -12.71 15.05
N SER A 351 22.27 -12.85 16.19
CA SER A 351 23.72 -12.67 16.32
C SER A 351 24.49 -13.58 15.36
N LYS A 352 24.11 -14.87 15.28
CA LYS A 352 24.70 -15.83 14.33
C LYS A 352 24.45 -15.44 12.87
N ALA A 353 23.25 -14.96 12.54
CA ALA A 353 22.91 -14.50 11.20
C ALA A 353 23.72 -13.25 10.80
N VAL A 354 23.79 -12.24 11.68
CA VAL A 354 24.56 -11.01 11.48
C VAL A 354 26.05 -11.31 11.35
N ALA A 355 26.61 -12.21 12.17
CA ALA A 355 28.01 -12.62 12.06
C ALA A 355 28.31 -13.32 10.73
N ARG A 356 27.38 -14.12 10.20
CA ARG A 356 27.48 -14.74 8.87
C ARG A 356 27.38 -13.71 7.75
N MET A 357 26.48 -12.73 7.86
CA MET A 357 26.35 -11.64 6.87
C MET A 357 27.51 -10.64 6.92
N ARG A 358 28.15 -10.41 8.07
CA ARG A 358 29.40 -9.63 8.14
C ARG A 358 30.54 -10.30 7.35
N LYS A 359 30.51 -11.62 7.15
CA LYS A 359 31.41 -12.34 6.23
C LYS A 359 31.01 -12.24 4.75
N PHE A 360 29.77 -11.85 4.45
CA PHE A 360 29.22 -11.69 3.10
C PHE A 360 28.50 -10.33 2.98
N ARG A 361 29.29 -9.29 2.72
CA ARG A 361 28.90 -7.88 2.79
C ARG A 361 27.80 -7.50 1.77
N PHE A 362 26.51 -7.73 2.06
CA PHE A 362 25.40 -7.22 1.25
C PHE A 362 24.09 -6.92 2.02
N PHE A 363 23.62 -5.68 1.83
CA PHE A 363 22.28 -5.05 1.99
C PHE A 363 21.51 -5.03 3.33
N THR A 364 21.36 -3.81 3.89
CA THR A 364 20.13 -3.31 4.54
C THR A 364 19.86 -1.85 4.12
N SER A 365 19.55 -1.62 2.84
CA SER A 365 19.25 -0.26 2.31
C SER A 365 17.76 0.06 2.20
N SER A 366 16.84 -0.88 2.47
CA SER A 366 15.40 -0.67 2.23
C SER A 366 14.72 0.25 3.25
N ILE A 367 15.22 0.35 4.49
CA ILE A 367 14.58 1.15 5.55
C ILE A 367 14.83 2.66 5.34
N SER A 368 15.98 3.06 4.80
CA SER A 368 16.29 4.48 4.56
C SER A 368 15.49 5.09 3.40
N SER A 369 15.05 4.26 2.45
CA SER A 369 14.29 4.73 1.28
C SER A 369 12.85 5.15 1.62
N GLY A 370 12.15 4.38 2.46
CA GLY A 370 10.76 4.68 2.86
C GLY A 370 10.58 5.97 3.65
N ILE A 371 11.60 6.38 4.42
CA ILE A 371 11.61 7.65 5.19
C ILE A 371 11.76 8.87 4.28
N SER A 372 12.49 8.74 3.17
CA SER A 372 12.56 9.83 2.18
C SER A 372 11.21 10.07 1.50
N MET A 373 10.40 9.01 1.37
CA MET A 373 9.12 9.06 0.70
C MET A 373 7.94 9.40 1.62
N GLY A 374 7.99 9.03 2.90
CA GLY A 374 7.07 9.54 3.92
C GLY A 374 7.08 11.08 3.96
N LYS A 375 8.27 11.68 4.01
CA LYS A 375 8.46 13.13 3.85
C LYS A 375 7.83 13.67 2.57
N ARG A 376 7.93 12.94 1.45
CA ARG A 376 7.31 13.32 0.17
C ARG A 376 5.79 13.21 0.20
N LEU A 377 5.22 12.16 0.79
CA LEU A 377 3.78 11.96 0.95
C LEU A 377 3.18 13.04 1.86
N VAL A 378 3.80 13.33 3.00
CA VAL A 378 3.39 14.41 3.90
C VAL A 378 3.46 15.77 3.19
N ASN A 379 4.52 16.02 2.42
CA ASN A 379 4.64 17.25 1.64
C ASN A 379 3.58 17.34 0.52
N ASN A 380 3.27 16.24 -0.15
CA ASN A 380 2.23 16.18 -1.18
C ASN A 380 0.83 16.36 -0.58
N ILE A 381 0.52 15.72 0.56
CA ILE A 381 -0.73 15.93 1.31
C ILE A 381 -0.83 17.37 1.76
N ARG A 382 0.25 17.97 2.31
CA ARG A 382 0.30 19.40 2.66
C ARG A 382 0.05 20.29 1.45
N GLN A 383 0.64 19.97 0.29
CA GLN A 383 0.42 20.75 -0.94
C GLN A 383 -1.01 20.59 -1.49
N MET A 384 -1.58 19.39 -1.45
CA MET A 384 -2.97 19.14 -1.86
C MET A 384 -3.96 19.83 -0.93
N ALA A 385 -3.75 19.76 0.39
CA ALA A 385 -4.52 20.50 1.38
C ALA A 385 -4.41 22.00 1.14
N LYS A 386 -3.21 22.53 0.88
CA LYS A 386 -2.97 23.95 0.54
C LYS A 386 -3.67 24.35 -0.77
N LYS A 387 -3.62 23.52 -1.82
CA LYS A 387 -4.34 23.75 -3.08
C LYS A 387 -5.86 23.77 -2.86
N ARG A 388 -6.40 22.85 -2.06
CA ARG A 388 -7.84 22.82 -1.73
C ARG A 388 -8.26 24.00 -0.86
N LEU A 389 -7.45 24.39 0.13
CA LEU A 389 -7.69 25.56 0.97
C LEU A 389 -7.66 26.85 0.12
N ASN A 390 -6.72 26.96 -0.81
CA ASN A 390 -6.63 28.08 -1.74
C ASN A 390 -7.82 28.10 -2.70
N LYS A 391 -8.29 26.95 -3.18
CA LYS A 391 -9.49 26.84 -4.03
C LYS A 391 -10.76 27.25 -3.28
N LEU A 392 -10.89 26.87 -2.01
CA LEU A 392 -11.97 27.30 -1.11
C LEU A 392 -11.88 28.80 -0.80
N ARG A 393 -10.68 29.32 -0.56
CA ARG A 393 -10.43 30.76 -0.35
C ARG A 393 -10.80 31.59 -1.59
N TRP A 394 -10.46 31.12 -2.78
CA TRP A 394 -10.87 31.76 -4.04
C TRP A 394 -12.38 31.72 -4.30
N ALA A 395 -13.06 30.66 -3.83
CA ALA A 395 -14.50 30.54 -3.93
C ALA A 395 -15.27 31.40 -2.90
N LEU A 396 -14.65 31.67 -1.74
CA LEU A 396 -15.28 32.43 -0.64
C LEU A 396 -14.88 33.91 -0.63
N PHE A 397 -13.69 34.27 -1.14
CA PHE A 397 -13.13 35.63 -1.11
C PHE A 397 -12.34 35.94 -2.41
N PRO A 398 -13.02 36.25 -3.53
CA PRO A 398 -12.35 36.46 -4.82
C PRO A 398 -11.47 37.72 -4.91
N ASN A 399 -11.54 38.65 -3.95
CA ASN A 399 -10.83 39.94 -3.99
C ASN A 399 -10.09 40.28 -2.67
N SER A 400 -9.17 39.43 -2.22
CA SER A 400 -8.28 39.78 -1.10
C SER A 400 -6.81 39.55 -1.46
N ASN A 401 -6.24 40.49 -2.21
CA ASN A 401 -4.79 40.68 -2.29
C ASN A 401 -4.37 41.56 -1.11
N ASP A 402 -4.22 40.95 0.06
CA ASP A 402 -3.23 41.31 1.08
C ASP A 402 -3.44 40.42 2.30
N LEU A 403 -2.35 40.19 3.04
CA LEU A 403 -2.14 39.33 4.22
C LEU A 403 -1.21 38.13 3.92
N THR A 404 0.08 38.43 4.03
CA THR A 404 1.19 37.49 4.17
C THR A 404 1.12 36.77 5.52
N ILE A 405 1.48 35.48 5.52
CA ILE A 405 1.53 34.63 6.72
C ILE A 405 2.80 34.96 7.50
N GLU A 406 2.73 35.95 8.39
CA GLU A 406 3.57 36.09 9.59
C GLU A 406 2.67 36.60 10.72
N ASP A 407 1.91 35.70 11.35
CA ASP A 407 1.54 35.79 12.77
C ASP A 407 0.60 34.65 13.16
N VAL A 408 1.18 33.52 13.58
CA VAL A 408 0.56 32.68 14.61
C VAL A 408 1.66 32.28 15.58
N SER A 409 2.17 33.28 16.29
CA SER A 409 2.96 33.07 17.49
C SER A 409 2.02 33.00 18.71
N PHE A 410 2.05 31.85 19.35
CA PHE A 410 1.81 31.57 20.77
C PHE A 410 1.41 32.78 21.65
N ARG A 411 0.16 32.83 22.15
CA ARG A 411 -0.15 33.54 23.40
C ARG A 411 -0.92 32.64 24.39
N ARG A 412 -0.20 32.31 25.46
CA ARG A 412 -0.71 31.78 26.73
C ARG A 412 -1.66 32.78 27.42
N ARG A 413 -2.65 32.19 28.10
CA ARG A 413 -3.55 32.68 29.17
C ARG A 413 -3.22 34.01 29.85
N ARG A 414 -4.27 34.82 30.08
CA ARG A 414 -4.66 35.49 31.35
C ARG A 414 -6.20 35.62 31.33
N SER A 415 -6.95 34.85 32.13
CA SER A 415 -7.54 35.26 33.41
C SER A 415 -8.14 36.67 33.39
N LEU A 416 -9.46 36.78 33.63
CA LEU A 416 -10.06 37.85 34.43
C LEU A 416 -11.45 37.41 34.89
N ASN A 417 -11.59 37.36 36.22
CA ASN A 417 -12.86 37.46 36.94
C ASN A 417 -13.50 38.82 36.65
N PHE A 418 -14.80 38.86 36.38
CA PHE A 418 -15.85 39.40 37.26
C PHE A 418 -17.21 39.02 36.70
#